data_AF-A0A349UWD7-F1
#
_entry.id   AF-A0A349UWD7-F1
#
_cell.length_a   1.000
_cell.length_b   1.000
_cell.length_c   1.000
_cell.angle_alpha   90.00
_cell.angle_beta   90.00
_cell.angle_gamma   90.00
#
_symmetry.space_group_name_H-M   'P 1'
#
loop_
_entity.id
_entity.type
_entity.pdbx_description
1 polymer ?
#
loop_
_entity_poly.entity_id
_entity_poly.type
_entity_poly.pdbx_seq_one_letter_code
_entity_poly.pdbx_strand_id
1 'polypeptide(L)'
;MSSGAPVRMPRLNIDRRTQLIEATIDVIYKDGLSRLTLAKVAQQARLSTSIVNFYFKTKEQLLLETLNAVSQEYEAAVDQVFAQSPDPTRTLRALVDAMLDPVLCTPARAAVWFAFMGESQARGDYIGAVRIRELAIRQRVETLFTTLFQEAGDTKANLGHAAPLARAFDALIDSVWEQSMLEPDTIDLAAAKKTCLDYLQSVLPLGLDMSDGSDQDASIPIAESAGTGMLSAWAYTSNALHELEMSELFRREWMLAGHLSDVSKQGDYLTLEVGSERVLVVRDDKETLRAFHNVCRHRGSRVVPKSQGNCGHVMRCPFHGWTYSLDGRLKSVPRLQTFESLEVSEHGLVPLELEVWQGLIFIRFESGGEPVAKLLHAIEERVASYRLADMVSLGEASVSEVGYNWKFFHDVDNEGYHVPSAHPALQELYGRSYRDDFIGDIPVSTGTVDDQPASAWSVARYKSLLPDMAHLPKEARRLWLYFGIFPNAIIYFYPEKAGYYMSLPCGPDQTRVVSREYGLPSNSREIRAAQYLSGRIDTLTGREDDALVRWLQEAAGTSVFPLNNLADIEAGVLQFHQRLKEKIPVMNCRHAPTAESMMDLNDRLKASAAG
;
A
#
# COMPACT_ATOMS: atom_id res chain seq x y z
N MET A 1 0.76 -60.39 -9.44
CA MET A 1 1.68 -59.23 -9.48
C MET A 1 1.46 -58.52 -10.80
N SER A 2 0.91 -57.32 -10.72
CA SER A 2 0.57 -56.43 -11.83
C SER A 2 1.84 -55.80 -12.40
N SER A 3 2.13 -56.00 -13.69
CA SER A 3 3.19 -55.27 -14.41
C SER A 3 2.57 -54.07 -15.12
N GLY A 4 2.84 -52.87 -14.60
CA GLY A 4 2.33 -51.60 -15.12
C GLY A 4 2.73 -51.36 -16.58
N ALA A 5 1.74 -50.95 -17.38
CA ALA A 5 1.95 -50.41 -18.72
C ALA A 5 2.66 -49.05 -18.64
N PRO A 6 3.52 -48.69 -19.62
CA PRO A 6 4.14 -47.38 -19.66
C PRO A 6 3.08 -46.31 -20.02
N VAL A 7 2.99 -45.28 -19.18
CA VAL A 7 2.17 -44.09 -19.43
C VAL A 7 2.71 -43.38 -20.67
N ARG A 8 1.89 -43.32 -21.74
CA ARG A 8 2.17 -42.50 -22.93
C ARG A 8 1.96 -41.03 -22.57
N MET A 9 3.02 -40.23 -22.62
CA MET A 9 2.89 -38.77 -22.61
C MET A 9 2.09 -38.29 -23.84
N PRO A 10 1.25 -37.24 -23.73
CA PRO A 10 0.54 -36.68 -24.87
C PRO A 10 1.53 -36.07 -25.87
N ARG A 11 1.41 -36.42 -27.15
CA ARG A 11 2.12 -35.70 -28.23
C ARG A 11 1.44 -34.35 -28.42
N LEU A 12 2.11 -33.26 -28.02
CA LEU A 12 1.77 -31.91 -28.46
C LEU A 12 1.72 -31.88 -29.99
N ASN A 13 0.54 -31.63 -30.54
CA ASN A 13 0.32 -31.55 -31.98
C ASN A 13 0.77 -30.15 -32.45
N ILE A 14 2.08 -29.97 -32.67
CA ILE A 14 2.63 -28.75 -33.27
C ILE A 14 2.05 -28.63 -34.68
N ASP A 15 1.40 -27.51 -34.99
CA ASP A 15 0.97 -27.21 -36.36
C ASP A 15 2.20 -27.20 -37.27
N ARG A 16 2.24 -28.19 -38.18
CA ARG A 16 3.36 -28.39 -39.11
C ARG A 16 3.48 -27.24 -40.09
N ARG A 17 2.40 -26.51 -40.38
CA ARG A 17 2.43 -25.33 -41.25
C ARG A 17 3.19 -24.19 -40.56
N THR A 18 2.86 -23.88 -39.32
CA THR A 18 3.57 -22.87 -38.50
C THR A 18 5.04 -23.22 -38.30
N GLN A 19 5.36 -24.48 -38.03
CA GLN A 19 6.75 -24.92 -37.88
C GLN A 19 7.58 -24.66 -39.15
N LEU A 20 7.00 -24.86 -40.33
CA LEU A 20 7.66 -24.59 -41.61
C LEU A 20 7.79 -23.09 -41.87
N ILE A 21 6.83 -22.27 -41.44
CA ILE A 21 6.88 -20.81 -41.52
C ILE A 21 8.01 -20.26 -40.64
N GLU A 22 8.09 -20.68 -39.37
CA GLU A 22 9.18 -20.27 -38.45
C GLU A 22 10.56 -20.70 -38.96
N ALA A 23 10.68 -21.94 -39.47
CA ALA A 23 11.91 -22.39 -40.11
C ALA A 23 12.28 -21.58 -41.36
N THR A 24 11.28 -21.03 -42.06
CA THR A 24 11.48 -20.17 -43.23
C THR A 24 12.01 -18.79 -42.80
N ILE A 25 11.46 -18.21 -41.72
CA ILE A 25 11.94 -16.96 -41.10
C ILE A 25 13.43 -17.11 -40.72
N ASP A 26 13.79 -18.19 -40.02
CA ASP A 26 15.17 -18.48 -39.63
C ASP A 26 16.14 -18.60 -40.81
N VAL A 27 15.72 -19.28 -41.88
CA VAL A 27 16.55 -19.45 -43.08
C VAL A 27 16.72 -18.12 -43.81
N ILE A 28 15.69 -17.29 -43.88
CA ILE A 28 15.79 -15.94 -44.47
C ILE A 28 16.77 -15.10 -43.66
N TYR A 29 16.69 -15.12 -42.33
CA TYR A 29 17.59 -14.37 -41.46
C TYR A 29 19.05 -14.81 -41.61
N LYS A 30 19.33 -16.11 -41.60
CA LYS A 30 20.71 -16.64 -41.65
C LYS A 30 21.33 -16.60 -43.05
N ASP A 31 20.55 -16.99 -44.06
CA ASP A 31 21.07 -17.24 -45.40
C ASP A 31 20.65 -16.17 -46.41
N GLY A 32 19.64 -15.35 -46.12
CA GLY A 32 19.05 -14.39 -47.04
C GLY A 32 18.04 -15.01 -48.01
N LEU A 33 17.08 -14.18 -48.45
CA LEU A 33 15.96 -14.59 -49.31
C LEU A 33 16.40 -15.24 -50.65
N SER A 34 17.49 -14.74 -51.25
CA SER A 34 18.03 -15.24 -52.52
C SER A 34 18.58 -16.66 -52.44
N ARG A 35 19.12 -17.07 -51.28
CA ARG A 35 19.73 -18.39 -51.06
C ARG A 35 18.79 -19.40 -50.39
N LEU A 36 17.53 -19.02 -50.17
CA LEU A 36 16.50 -19.89 -49.62
C LEU A 36 16.14 -21.02 -50.60
N THR A 37 16.10 -22.25 -50.11
CA THR A 37 15.60 -23.42 -50.84
C THR A 37 14.70 -24.25 -49.93
N LEU A 38 13.74 -25.00 -50.52
CA LEU A 38 12.85 -25.87 -49.76
C LEU A 38 13.62 -26.94 -48.96
N ALA A 39 14.79 -27.36 -49.45
CA ALA A 39 15.66 -28.29 -48.73
C ALA A 39 16.26 -27.68 -47.46
N LYS A 40 16.68 -26.41 -47.50
CA LYS A 40 17.18 -25.69 -46.32
C LYS A 40 16.08 -25.47 -45.28
N VAL A 41 14.87 -25.12 -45.72
CA VAL A 41 13.71 -25.00 -44.82
C VAL A 41 13.38 -26.34 -44.17
N ALA A 42 13.38 -27.43 -44.95
CA ALA A 42 13.16 -28.78 -44.42
C ALA A 42 14.22 -29.13 -43.35
N GLN A 43 15.49 -28.86 -43.63
CA GLN A 43 16.60 -29.08 -42.71
C GLN A 43 16.44 -28.26 -41.42
N GLN A 44 16.15 -26.96 -41.53
CA GLN A 44 15.93 -26.08 -40.38
C GLN A 44 14.74 -26.54 -39.53
N ALA A 45 13.64 -26.98 -40.17
CA ALA A 45 12.47 -27.52 -39.50
C ALA A 45 12.68 -28.94 -38.93
N ARG A 46 13.81 -29.60 -39.25
CA ARG A 46 14.08 -31.02 -38.94
C ARG A 46 13.03 -31.97 -39.55
N LEU A 47 12.61 -31.67 -40.78
CA LEU A 47 11.63 -32.42 -41.56
C LEU A 47 12.22 -32.86 -42.91
N SER A 48 11.56 -33.79 -43.60
CA SER A 48 11.95 -34.15 -44.97
C SER A 48 11.43 -33.13 -45.98
N THR A 49 12.14 -32.94 -47.09
CA THR A 49 11.71 -32.04 -48.17
C THR A 49 10.33 -32.42 -48.72
N SER A 50 9.97 -33.71 -48.68
CA SER A 50 8.63 -34.19 -49.05
C SER A 50 7.51 -33.61 -48.18
N ILE A 51 7.77 -33.33 -46.89
CA ILE A 51 6.80 -32.70 -45.99
C ILE A 51 6.62 -31.23 -46.36
N VAL A 52 7.69 -30.51 -46.73
CA VAL A 52 7.58 -29.11 -47.18
C VAL A 52 6.72 -29.02 -48.43
N ASN A 53 6.98 -29.89 -49.42
CA ASN A 53 6.22 -29.96 -50.67
C ASN A 53 4.75 -30.37 -50.48
N PHE A 54 4.42 -31.05 -49.37
CA PHE A 54 3.04 -31.39 -49.03
C PHE A 54 2.23 -30.16 -48.59
N TYR A 55 2.84 -29.27 -47.78
CA TYR A 55 2.18 -28.05 -47.29
C TYR A 55 2.27 -26.86 -48.25
N PHE A 56 3.38 -26.76 -49.00
CA PHE A 56 3.66 -25.67 -49.92
C PHE A 56 4.15 -26.22 -51.25
N LYS A 57 3.37 -26.01 -52.32
CA LYS A 57 3.64 -26.59 -53.63
C LYS A 57 4.82 -25.93 -54.35
N THR A 58 5.11 -24.67 -54.02
CA THR A 58 6.20 -23.89 -54.60
C THR A 58 6.94 -23.09 -53.53
N LYS A 59 8.17 -22.67 -53.85
CA LYS A 59 8.95 -21.76 -53.00
C LYS A 59 8.21 -20.43 -52.82
N GLU A 60 7.60 -19.94 -53.89
CA GLU A 60 6.86 -18.67 -53.91
C GLU A 60 5.64 -18.73 -52.98
N GLN A 61 4.93 -19.86 -52.95
CA GLN A 61 3.80 -20.06 -52.03
C GLN A 61 4.25 -20.03 -50.57
N LEU A 62 5.36 -20.71 -50.24
CA LEU A 62 5.92 -20.68 -48.89
C LEU A 62 6.34 -19.27 -48.47
N LEU A 63 7.03 -18.54 -49.36
CA LEU A 63 7.46 -17.16 -49.09
C LEU A 63 6.28 -16.21 -48.86
N LEU A 64 5.23 -16.32 -49.67
CA LEU A 64 4.02 -15.50 -49.52
C LEU A 64 3.29 -15.79 -48.20
N GLU A 65 3.21 -17.05 -47.80
CA GLU A 65 2.58 -17.47 -46.54
C GLU A 65 3.40 -17.04 -45.32
N THR A 66 4.74 -17.11 -45.40
CA THR A 66 5.63 -16.58 -44.37
C THR A 66 5.49 -15.06 -44.24
N LEU A 67 5.44 -14.34 -45.36
CA LEU A 67 5.20 -12.91 -45.37
C LEU A 67 3.85 -12.56 -44.74
N ASN A 68 2.78 -13.28 -45.12
CA ASN A 68 1.45 -13.07 -44.56
C ASN A 68 1.41 -13.33 -43.05
N ALA A 69 2.08 -14.36 -42.56
CA ALA A 69 2.13 -14.68 -41.13
C ALA A 69 2.80 -13.56 -40.33
N VAL A 70 4.00 -13.12 -40.73
CA VAL A 70 4.71 -12.00 -40.06
C VAL A 70 3.89 -10.71 -40.12
N SER A 71 3.27 -10.43 -41.27
CA SER A 71 2.45 -9.22 -41.44
C SER A 71 1.18 -9.26 -40.58
N GLN A 72 0.51 -10.42 -40.47
CA GLN A 72 -0.70 -10.60 -39.67
C GLN A 72 -0.43 -10.54 -38.17
N GLU A 73 0.71 -11.07 -37.70
CA GLU A 73 1.12 -10.97 -36.29
C GLU A 73 1.29 -9.51 -35.88
N TYR A 74 1.97 -8.72 -36.71
CA TYR A 74 2.16 -7.29 -36.47
C TYR A 74 0.84 -6.49 -36.56
N GLU A 75 0.05 -6.76 -37.59
CA GLU A 75 -1.24 -6.10 -37.79
C GLU A 75 -2.22 -6.38 -36.64
N ALA A 76 -2.27 -7.62 -36.15
CA ALA A 76 -3.12 -8.00 -35.02
C ALA A 76 -2.73 -7.23 -33.74
N ALA A 77 -1.43 -7.05 -33.48
CA ALA A 77 -0.95 -6.27 -32.34
C ALA A 77 -1.34 -4.79 -32.46
N VAL A 78 -1.17 -4.20 -33.65
CA VAL A 78 -1.58 -2.81 -33.91
C VAL A 78 -3.10 -2.64 -33.82
N ASP A 79 -3.87 -3.56 -34.42
CA ASP A 79 -5.34 -3.54 -34.37
C ASP A 79 -5.88 -3.66 -32.97
N GLN A 80 -5.26 -4.50 -32.14
CA GLN A 80 -5.60 -4.63 -30.74
C GLN A 80 -5.42 -3.30 -29.99
N VAL A 81 -4.32 -2.57 -30.23
CA VAL A 81 -4.09 -1.25 -29.60
C VAL A 81 -5.19 -0.26 -29.98
N PHE A 82 -5.50 -0.13 -31.27
CA PHE A 82 -6.55 0.77 -31.75
C PHE A 82 -7.96 0.36 -31.29
N ALA A 83 -8.20 -0.92 -31.00
CA ALA A 83 -9.48 -1.40 -30.47
C ALA A 83 -9.63 -1.14 -28.95
N GLN A 84 -8.51 -1.03 -28.22
CA GLN A 84 -8.50 -0.92 -26.75
C GLN A 84 -8.77 0.49 -26.22
N SER A 85 -8.45 1.54 -26.98
CA SER A 85 -8.62 2.92 -26.51
C SER A 85 -9.06 3.86 -27.64
N PRO A 86 -10.13 4.66 -27.43
CA PRO A 86 -10.46 5.74 -28.34
C PRO A 86 -9.64 7.02 -28.08
N ASP A 87 -8.94 7.13 -26.95
CA ASP A 87 -8.09 8.28 -26.62
C ASP A 87 -6.80 8.28 -27.47
N PRO A 88 -6.58 9.31 -28.32
CA PRO A 88 -5.44 9.33 -29.22
C PRO A 88 -4.07 9.34 -28.53
N THR A 89 -3.95 9.93 -27.33
CA THR A 89 -2.68 10.01 -26.59
C THR A 89 -2.29 8.63 -26.08
N ARG A 90 -3.22 7.94 -25.42
CA ARG A 90 -3.03 6.57 -24.93
C ARG A 90 -2.79 5.59 -26.06
N THR A 91 -3.52 5.72 -27.17
CA THR A 91 -3.34 4.86 -28.34
C THR A 91 -1.94 5.03 -28.93
N LEU A 92 -1.41 6.26 -29.01
CA LEU A 92 -0.07 6.50 -29.52
C LEU A 92 1.04 5.93 -28.62
N ARG A 93 0.89 6.02 -27.30
CA ARG A 93 1.80 5.37 -26.34
C ARG A 93 1.77 3.85 -26.48
N ALA A 94 0.59 3.24 -26.46
CA ALA A 94 0.43 1.79 -26.57
C ALA A 94 0.93 1.25 -27.93
N LEU A 95 0.90 2.07 -28.98
CA LEU A 95 1.50 1.71 -30.27
C LEU A 95 3.02 1.54 -30.18
N VAL A 96 3.72 2.37 -29.39
CA VAL A 96 5.17 2.19 -29.15
C VAL A 96 5.45 0.81 -28.55
N ASP A 97 4.63 0.40 -27.57
CA ASP A 97 4.80 -0.90 -26.92
C ASP A 97 4.52 -2.07 -27.84
N ALA A 98 3.44 -2.02 -28.61
CA ALA A 98 3.07 -3.08 -29.55
C ALA A 98 4.07 -3.18 -30.72
N MET A 99 4.51 -2.04 -31.26
CA MET A 99 5.44 -2.01 -32.39
C MET A 99 6.86 -2.42 -31.99
N LEU A 100 7.24 -2.28 -30.72
CA LEU A 100 8.55 -2.68 -30.18
C LEU A 100 8.45 -3.86 -29.20
N ASP A 101 7.41 -4.69 -29.32
CA ASP A 101 7.25 -5.90 -28.50
C ASP A 101 8.41 -6.88 -28.77
N PRO A 102 9.13 -7.38 -27.75
CA PRO A 102 10.26 -8.28 -27.93
C PRO A 102 9.95 -9.61 -28.65
N VAL A 103 8.69 -10.03 -28.70
CA VAL A 103 8.22 -11.21 -29.43
C VAL A 103 8.05 -10.90 -30.92
N LEU A 104 7.66 -9.67 -31.26
CA LEU A 104 7.44 -9.22 -32.64
C LEU A 104 8.70 -8.61 -33.26
N CYS A 105 9.32 -7.65 -32.58
CA CYS A 105 10.54 -6.95 -32.97
C CYS A 105 11.77 -7.83 -32.68
N THR A 106 11.94 -8.85 -33.52
CA THR A 106 13.09 -9.76 -33.47
C THR A 106 13.97 -9.58 -34.71
N PRO A 107 15.29 -9.79 -34.62
CA PRO A 107 16.19 -9.68 -35.77
C PRO A 107 15.74 -10.50 -36.99
N ALA A 108 15.18 -11.69 -36.73
CA ALA A 108 14.73 -12.60 -37.78
C ALA A 108 13.44 -12.11 -38.48
N ARG A 109 12.48 -11.56 -37.73
CA ARG A 109 11.26 -10.96 -38.29
C ARG A 109 11.57 -9.66 -39.04
N ALA A 110 12.48 -8.82 -38.51
CA ALA A 110 12.97 -7.63 -39.20
C ALA A 110 13.64 -7.96 -40.54
N ALA A 111 14.50 -8.98 -40.58
CA ALA A 111 15.15 -9.42 -41.82
C ALA A 111 14.15 -9.91 -42.88
N VAL A 112 13.09 -10.62 -42.45
CA VAL A 112 11.98 -10.99 -43.33
C VAL A 112 11.29 -9.74 -43.86
N TRP A 113 10.86 -8.84 -42.96
CA TRP A 113 10.14 -7.63 -43.31
C TRP A 113 10.88 -6.78 -44.36
N PHE A 114 12.15 -6.45 -44.12
CA PHE A 114 12.95 -5.63 -45.05
C PHE A 114 13.25 -6.35 -46.38
N ALA A 115 13.49 -7.67 -46.37
CA ALA A 115 13.73 -8.43 -47.59
C ALA A 115 12.51 -8.40 -48.53
N PHE A 116 11.30 -8.57 -47.98
CA PHE A 116 10.07 -8.51 -48.76
C PHE A 116 9.67 -7.08 -49.14
N MET A 117 9.92 -6.10 -48.27
CA MET A 117 9.66 -4.69 -48.57
C MET A 117 10.48 -4.20 -49.77
N GLY A 118 11.76 -4.56 -49.84
CA GLY A 118 12.64 -4.23 -50.97
C GLY A 118 12.20 -4.84 -52.31
N GLU A 119 11.51 -5.98 -52.29
CA GLU A 119 10.99 -6.64 -53.51
C GLU A 119 9.56 -6.23 -53.88
N SER A 120 8.83 -5.57 -52.98
CA SER A 120 7.40 -5.27 -53.12
C SER A 120 7.03 -4.43 -54.35
N GLN A 121 7.95 -3.62 -54.88
CA GLN A 121 7.72 -2.84 -56.11
C GLN A 121 7.73 -3.71 -57.38
N ALA A 122 8.43 -4.84 -57.36
CA ALA A 122 8.56 -5.74 -58.51
C ALA A 122 7.58 -6.93 -58.46
N ARG A 123 6.89 -7.13 -57.32
CA ARG A 123 6.07 -8.32 -57.03
C ARG A 123 4.66 -7.93 -56.59
N GLY A 124 3.71 -8.02 -57.52
CA GLY A 124 2.31 -7.64 -57.28
C GLY A 124 1.62 -8.44 -56.16
N ASP A 125 2.07 -9.67 -55.93
CA ASP A 125 1.63 -10.55 -54.84
C ASP A 125 2.12 -10.09 -53.45
N TYR A 126 3.19 -9.28 -53.38
CA TYR A 126 3.70 -8.73 -52.12
C TYR A 126 3.12 -7.33 -51.81
N ILE A 127 2.61 -6.62 -52.82
CA ILE A 127 2.02 -5.27 -52.66
C ILE A 127 0.90 -5.27 -51.62
N GLY A 128 0.03 -6.30 -51.64
CA GLY A 128 -1.10 -6.38 -50.72
C GLY A 128 -0.72 -6.71 -49.27
N ALA A 129 0.32 -7.53 -49.07
CA ALA A 129 0.76 -7.95 -47.75
C ALA A 129 1.67 -6.91 -47.07
N VAL A 130 2.47 -6.17 -47.84
CA VAL A 130 3.40 -5.16 -47.30
C VAL A 130 2.83 -3.76 -47.49
N ARG A 131 2.76 -3.29 -48.74
CA ARG A 131 2.55 -1.87 -49.05
C ARG A 131 1.17 -1.35 -48.66
N ILE A 132 0.11 -2.09 -48.95
CA ILE A 132 -1.26 -1.63 -48.64
C ILE A 132 -1.46 -1.54 -47.12
N ARG A 133 -0.99 -2.55 -46.38
CA ARG A 133 -1.15 -2.63 -44.92
C ARG A 133 -0.30 -1.60 -44.20
N GLU A 134 0.95 -1.46 -44.61
CA GLU A 134 1.87 -0.45 -44.08
C GLU A 134 1.31 0.96 -44.25
N LEU A 135 0.80 1.30 -45.45
CA LEU A 135 0.16 2.59 -45.69
C LEU A 135 -1.10 2.79 -44.84
N ALA A 136 -1.87 1.72 -44.57
CA ALA A 136 -3.05 1.80 -43.72
C ALA A 136 -2.69 2.08 -42.24
N ILE A 137 -1.63 1.47 -41.72
CA ILE A 137 -1.12 1.73 -40.36
C ILE A 137 -0.62 3.17 -40.26
N ARG A 138 0.22 3.62 -41.20
CA ARG A 138 0.72 5.01 -41.24
C ARG A 138 -0.42 6.02 -41.30
N GLN A 139 -1.45 5.77 -42.12
CA GLN A 139 -2.61 6.65 -42.20
C GLN A 139 -3.37 6.74 -40.87
N ARG A 140 -3.44 5.65 -40.10
CA ARG A 140 -4.06 5.66 -38.75
C ARG A 140 -3.22 6.45 -37.76
N VAL A 141 -1.90 6.33 -37.79
CA VAL A 141 -0.97 7.13 -36.95
C VAL A 141 -1.05 8.62 -37.33
N GLU A 142 -1.03 8.97 -38.62
CA GLU A 142 -1.23 10.35 -39.09
C GLU A 142 -2.57 10.92 -38.61
N THR A 143 -3.62 10.09 -38.57
CA THR A 143 -4.94 10.49 -38.05
C THR A 143 -4.87 10.79 -36.55
N LEU A 144 -4.18 9.96 -35.75
CA LEU A 144 -4.00 10.19 -34.31
C LEU A 144 -3.32 11.54 -34.03
N PHE A 145 -2.20 11.83 -34.71
CA PHE A 145 -1.52 13.12 -34.60
C PHE A 145 -2.44 14.27 -35.01
N THR A 146 -3.18 14.11 -36.11
CA THR A 146 -4.11 15.14 -36.57
C THR A 146 -5.18 15.44 -35.51
N THR A 147 -5.75 14.41 -34.88
CA THR A 147 -6.74 14.57 -33.80
C THR A 147 -6.14 15.27 -32.58
N LEU A 148 -4.96 14.88 -32.12
CA LEU A 148 -4.29 15.48 -30.97
C LEU A 148 -4.04 16.99 -31.15
N PHE A 149 -3.56 17.38 -32.34
CA PHE A 149 -3.34 18.79 -32.66
C PHE A 149 -4.66 19.59 -32.82
N GLN A 150 -5.76 18.93 -33.21
CA GLN A 150 -7.09 19.57 -33.26
C GLN A 150 -7.66 19.81 -31.86
N GLU A 151 -7.56 18.82 -30.96
CA GLU A 151 -8.09 18.87 -29.60
C GLU A 151 -7.38 19.88 -28.71
N ALA A 152 -6.08 20.12 -28.94
CA ALA A 152 -5.30 21.13 -28.22
C ALA A 152 -5.67 22.60 -28.55
N GLY A 153 -6.66 22.84 -29.42
CA GLY A 153 -7.12 24.20 -29.76
C GLY A 153 -6.15 25.00 -30.62
N ASP A 154 -5.26 24.31 -31.34
CA ASP A 154 -4.11 24.89 -32.00
C ASP A 154 -4.47 25.63 -33.30
N THR A 155 -3.68 26.64 -33.71
CA THR A 155 -4.01 27.43 -34.90
C THR A 155 -3.88 26.61 -36.20
N LYS A 156 -4.59 27.02 -37.27
CA LYS A 156 -4.53 26.36 -38.60
C LYS A 156 -3.11 26.13 -39.15
N ALA A 157 -2.13 26.93 -38.72
CA ALA A 157 -0.73 26.78 -39.09
C ALA A 157 -0.05 25.57 -38.42
N ASN A 158 -0.43 25.22 -37.19
CA ASN A 158 0.15 24.12 -36.42
C ASN A 158 -0.43 22.75 -36.81
N LEU A 159 -1.67 22.70 -37.28
CA LEU A 159 -2.27 21.49 -37.88
C LEU A 159 -1.49 20.97 -39.10
N GLY A 160 -0.77 21.84 -39.81
CA GLY A 160 0.11 21.45 -40.92
C GLY A 160 1.32 20.62 -40.50
N HIS A 161 1.66 20.56 -39.21
CA HIS A 161 2.80 19.80 -38.68
C HIS A 161 2.45 18.37 -38.26
N ALA A 162 1.16 18.04 -38.07
CA ALA A 162 0.73 16.72 -37.59
C ALA A 162 1.22 15.55 -38.46
N ALA A 163 1.00 15.61 -39.78
CA ALA A 163 1.42 14.54 -40.70
C ALA A 163 2.96 14.41 -40.82
N PRO A 164 3.75 15.49 -40.96
CA PRO A 164 5.21 15.40 -40.89
C PRO A 164 5.75 14.79 -39.60
N LEU A 165 5.16 15.10 -38.45
CA LEU A 165 5.58 14.58 -37.15
C LEU A 165 5.19 13.10 -36.97
N ALA A 166 4.00 12.70 -37.42
CA ALA A 166 3.60 11.29 -37.46
C ALA A 166 4.57 10.44 -38.30
N ARG A 167 5.00 10.95 -39.46
CA ARG A 167 5.98 10.25 -40.31
C ARG A 167 7.36 10.16 -39.67
N ALA A 168 7.76 11.16 -38.89
CA ALA A 168 9.01 11.14 -38.17
C ALA A 168 8.96 10.14 -36.99
N PHE A 169 7.80 9.96 -36.36
CA PHE A 169 7.56 8.85 -35.43
C PHE A 169 7.67 7.48 -36.10
N ASP A 170 6.98 7.27 -37.24
CA ASP A 170 7.06 6.01 -37.99
C ASP A 170 8.52 5.68 -38.39
N ALA A 171 9.27 6.70 -38.85
CA ALA A 171 10.68 6.53 -39.20
C ALA A 171 11.57 6.16 -38.00
N LEU A 172 11.23 6.62 -36.80
CA LEU A 172 11.93 6.26 -35.58
C LEU A 172 11.71 4.78 -35.22
N ILE A 173 10.47 4.30 -35.33
CA ILE A 173 10.13 2.88 -35.14
C ILE A 173 10.85 2.01 -36.19
N ASP A 174 10.79 2.39 -37.47
CA ASP A 174 11.49 1.70 -38.56
C ASP A 174 13.00 1.60 -38.28
N SER A 175 13.60 2.66 -37.72
CA SER A 175 15.03 2.67 -37.37
C SER A 175 15.38 1.67 -36.26
N VAL A 176 14.51 1.48 -35.27
CA VAL A 176 14.72 0.47 -34.21
C VAL A 176 14.68 -0.93 -34.78
N TRP A 177 13.74 -1.21 -35.69
CA TRP A 177 13.66 -2.50 -36.39
C TRP A 177 14.89 -2.75 -37.26
N GLU A 178 15.39 -1.72 -37.96
CA GLU A 178 16.64 -1.80 -38.72
C GLU A 178 17.85 -2.10 -37.82
N GLN A 179 17.97 -1.40 -36.69
CA GLN A 179 19.02 -1.65 -35.70
C GLN A 179 18.96 -3.07 -35.14
N SER A 180 17.76 -3.61 -34.89
CA SER A 180 17.58 -4.98 -34.41
C SER A 180 18.17 -6.02 -35.38
N MET A 181 18.13 -5.71 -36.68
CA MET A 181 18.69 -6.56 -37.72
C MET A 181 20.21 -6.36 -37.88
N LEU A 182 20.69 -5.12 -37.81
CA LEU A 182 22.10 -4.78 -38.02
C LEU A 182 22.99 -5.12 -36.83
N GLU A 183 22.50 -4.90 -35.61
CA GLU A 183 23.24 -5.07 -34.36
C GLU A 183 22.39 -5.84 -33.32
N PRO A 184 22.07 -7.12 -33.57
CA PRO A 184 21.12 -7.88 -32.76
C PRO A 184 21.56 -8.10 -31.29
N ASP A 185 22.87 -8.02 -31.01
CA ASP A 185 23.43 -8.27 -29.68
C ASP A 185 23.50 -7.02 -28.79
N THR A 186 23.28 -5.82 -29.36
CA THR A 186 23.47 -4.54 -28.65
C THR A 186 22.18 -3.74 -28.50
N ILE A 187 21.10 -4.12 -29.19
CA ILE A 187 19.84 -3.41 -29.12
C ILE A 187 19.17 -3.56 -27.74
N ASP A 188 18.91 -2.42 -27.11
CA ASP A 188 18.11 -2.33 -25.89
C ASP A 188 16.71 -1.82 -26.26
N LEU A 189 15.75 -2.75 -26.37
CA LEU A 189 14.36 -2.41 -26.71
C LEU A 189 13.70 -1.52 -25.65
N ALA A 190 14.10 -1.59 -24.39
CA ALA A 190 13.56 -0.73 -23.35
C ALA A 190 14.07 0.72 -23.54
N ALA A 191 15.36 0.89 -23.84
CA ALA A 191 15.93 2.20 -24.19
C ALA A 191 15.35 2.77 -25.48
N ALA A 192 15.09 1.91 -26.49
CA ALA A 192 14.46 2.31 -27.75
C ALA A 192 13.01 2.77 -27.55
N LYS A 193 12.23 2.06 -26.73
CA LYS A 193 10.87 2.47 -26.32
C LYS A 193 10.88 3.84 -25.65
N LYS A 194 11.80 4.04 -24.68
CA LYS A 194 11.96 5.33 -24.01
C LYS A 194 12.27 6.45 -25.02
N THR A 195 13.15 6.20 -25.99
CA THR A 195 13.52 7.18 -27.02
C THR A 195 12.31 7.57 -27.88
N CYS A 196 11.44 6.62 -28.22
CA CYS A 196 10.19 6.88 -28.93
C CYS A 196 9.23 7.74 -28.10
N LEU A 197 9.08 7.44 -26.80
CA LEU A 197 8.23 8.22 -25.90
C LEU A 197 8.76 9.64 -25.65
N ASP A 198 10.08 9.79 -25.46
CA ASP A 198 10.74 11.09 -25.33
C ASP A 198 10.55 11.94 -26.60
N TYR A 199 10.67 11.32 -27.79
CA TYR A 199 10.38 11.98 -29.06
C TYR A 199 8.94 12.51 -29.09
N LEU A 200 7.96 11.65 -28.78
CA LEU A 200 6.56 12.03 -28.75
C LEU A 200 6.28 13.15 -27.75
N GLN A 201 6.86 13.10 -26.54
CA GLN A 201 6.75 14.18 -25.55
C GLN A 201 7.27 15.51 -26.09
N SER A 202 8.33 15.47 -26.90
CA SER A 202 8.99 16.68 -27.41
C SER A 202 8.24 17.36 -28.56
N VAL A 203 7.39 16.62 -29.30
CA VAL A 203 6.76 17.11 -30.53
C VAL A 203 5.24 17.28 -30.45
N LEU A 204 4.58 16.70 -29.45
CA LEU A 204 3.14 16.85 -29.24
C LEU A 204 2.80 18.16 -28.48
N PRO A 205 1.57 18.68 -28.64
CA PRO A 205 1.13 19.91 -27.95
C PRO A 205 1.34 19.90 -26.42
N LEU A 206 1.62 21.08 -25.85
CA LEU A 206 1.91 21.28 -24.41
C LEU A 206 0.76 20.78 -23.52
N GLY A 207 1.10 19.99 -22.48
CA GLY A 207 0.15 19.42 -21.53
C GLY A 207 -0.26 17.97 -21.83
N LEU A 208 0.19 17.41 -22.96
CA LEU A 208 0.08 15.98 -23.25
C LEU A 208 1.25 15.24 -22.60
N ASP A 209 0.94 14.46 -21.57
CA ASP A 209 1.93 13.64 -20.90
C ASP A 209 2.22 12.38 -21.74
N MET A 210 3.46 12.26 -22.20
CA MET A 210 4.02 11.08 -22.89
C MET A 210 5.03 10.32 -22.03
N SER A 211 5.28 10.79 -20.80
CA SER A 211 6.08 10.07 -19.81
C SER A 211 5.35 8.79 -19.43
N ASP A 212 6.01 7.85 -18.76
CA ASP A 212 5.50 6.49 -18.54
C ASP A 212 4.14 6.52 -17.82
N GLY A 213 3.08 6.59 -18.65
CA GLY A 213 1.76 7.03 -18.25
C GLY A 213 0.95 5.83 -17.85
N SER A 214 1.31 5.27 -16.70
CA SER A 214 0.30 4.85 -15.75
C SER A 214 -0.47 6.11 -15.31
N ASP A 215 -1.78 6.06 -15.49
CA ASP A 215 -2.77 7.07 -15.12
C ASP A 215 -3.00 8.22 -16.11
N GLN A 216 -4.07 8.10 -16.91
CA GLN A 216 -5.31 8.89 -16.68
C GLN A 216 -6.37 8.60 -17.76
N ASP A 217 -7.41 7.87 -17.32
CA ASP A 217 -8.83 7.85 -17.71
C ASP A 217 -9.47 6.97 -18.82
N ALA A 218 -10.15 5.92 -18.32
CA ALA A 218 -11.43 5.38 -18.78
C ALA A 218 -11.44 4.16 -19.73
N SER A 219 -10.62 3.15 -19.41
CA SER A 219 -11.16 2.01 -18.66
C SER A 219 -10.10 1.71 -17.61
N ILE A 220 -10.42 1.99 -16.34
CA ILE A 220 -9.52 1.66 -15.22
C ILE A 220 -9.27 0.16 -15.38
N PRO A 221 -8.03 -0.31 -15.68
CA PRO A 221 -7.74 -1.69 -15.32
C PRO A 221 -7.95 -1.66 -13.82
N ILE A 222 -8.99 -2.34 -13.32
CA ILE A 222 -9.19 -2.61 -11.90
C ILE A 222 -7.78 -2.87 -11.41
N ALA A 223 -7.18 -1.91 -10.68
CA ALA A 223 -5.79 -2.00 -10.26
C ALA A 223 -5.69 -3.38 -9.67
N GLU A 224 -4.94 -4.30 -10.32
CA GLU A 224 -5.13 -5.74 -10.13
C GLU A 224 -5.39 -5.95 -8.65
N SER A 225 -6.64 -6.24 -8.29
CA SER A 225 -7.03 -6.05 -6.90
C SER A 225 -6.13 -6.98 -6.10
N ALA A 226 -5.52 -6.48 -5.02
CA ALA A 226 -4.85 -7.38 -4.08
C ALA A 226 -5.84 -8.43 -3.52
N GLY A 227 -7.14 -8.27 -3.79
CA GLY A 227 -8.23 -9.04 -3.27
C GLY A 227 -8.64 -8.53 -1.89
N THR A 228 -9.59 -9.21 -1.27
CA THR A 228 -9.97 -9.01 0.13
C THR A 228 -8.91 -9.47 1.13
N GLY A 229 -7.74 -9.94 0.65
CA GLY A 229 -6.62 -10.47 1.43
C GLY A 229 -5.72 -9.39 2.04
N MET A 230 -4.42 -9.68 2.17
CA MET A 230 -3.48 -8.79 2.86
C MET A 230 -3.19 -7.49 2.08
N LEU A 231 -2.55 -6.54 2.74
CA LEU A 231 -1.97 -5.36 2.12
C LEU A 231 -0.74 -5.71 1.26
N SER A 232 -0.60 -4.99 0.15
CA SER A 232 0.58 -5.07 -0.70
C SER A 232 1.81 -4.47 -0.02
N ALA A 233 3.00 -5.00 -0.35
CA ALA A 233 4.27 -4.58 0.26
C ALA A 233 4.52 -3.06 0.24
N TRP A 234 4.12 -2.40 -0.86
CA TRP A 234 4.26 -0.96 -1.01
C TRP A 234 3.48 -0.16 0.04
N ALA A 235 2.41 -0.71 0.61
CA ALA A 235 1.62 -0.06 1.64
C ALA A 235 2.39 0.10 2.96
N TYR A 236 3.49 -0.62 3.14
CA TYR A 236 4.36 -0.52 4.31
C TYR A 236 5.61 0.34 4.08
N THR A 237 5.80 0.88 2.87
CA THR A 237 7.03 1.61 2.50
C THR A 237 6.77 2.95 1.80
N SER A 238 5.54 3.23 1.39
CA SER A 238 5.19 4.44 0.63
C SER A 238 5.04 5.69 1.51
N ASN A 239 5.84 6.72 1.22
CA ASN A 239 5.72 8.05 1.83
C ASN A 239 4.38 8.72 1.49
N ALA A 240 3.94 8.63 0.23
CA ALA A 240 2.67 9.24 -0.20
C ALA A 240 1.47 8.60 0.50
N LEU A 241 1.54 7.28 0.76
CA LEU A 241 0.52 6.61 1.56
C LEU A 241 0.59 7.03 3.03
N HIS A 242 1.78 7.23 3.60
CA HIS A 242 1.91 7.72 4.97
C HIS A 242 1.19 9.07 5.16
N GLU A 243 1.39 10.02 4.26
CA GLU A 243 0.67 11.32 4.31
C GLU A 243 -0.85 11.13 4.21
N LEU A 244 -1.30 10.21 3.34
CA LEU A 244 -2.71 9.86 3.21
C LEU A 244 -3.27 9.20 4.47
N GLU A 245 -2.51 8.31 5.13
CA GLU A 245 -2.88 7.72 6.42
C GLU A 245 -3.05 8.80 7.49
N MET A 246 -2.15 9.79 7.51
CA MET A 246 -2.26 10.91 8.45
C MET A 246 -3.56 11.71 8.23
N SER A 247 -3.90 12.05 6.99
CA SER A 247 -5.09 12.86 6.69
C SER A 247 -6.41 12.08 6.75
N GLU A 248 -6.43 10.86 6.24
CA GLU A 248 -7.67 10.10 6.04
C GLU A 248 -7.98 9.09 7.15
N LEU A 249 -7.01 8.78 8.02
CA LEU A 249 -7.19 7.86 9.14
C LEU A 249 -6.90 8.54 10.48
N PHE A 250 -5.65 8.92 10.75
CA PHE A 250 -5.27 9.38 12.10
C PHE A 250 -5.90 10.71 12.51
N ARG A 251 -6.18 11.62 11.58
CA ARG A 251 -6.93 12.85 11.90
C ARG A 251 -8.43 12.60 12.14
N ARG A 252 -8.99 11.54 11.56
CA ARG A 252 -10.44 11.28 11.51
C ARG A 252 -10.91 10.18 12.47
N GLU A 253 -10.01 9.38 13.02
CA GLU A 253 -10.34 8.31 13.97
C GLU A 253 -10.05 8.71 15.42
N TRP A 254 -10.68 8.00 16.36
CA TRP A 254 -10.42 8.16 17.79
C TRP A 254 -9.07 7.57 18.19
N MET A 255 -8.32 8.29 19.02
CA MET A 255 -7.07 7.84 19.61
C MET A 255 -7.05 8.02 21.12
N LEU A 256 -6.40 7.12 21.84
CA LEU A 256 -6.21 7.24 23.28
C LEU A 256 -5.20 8.35 23.60
N ALA A 257 -5.54 9.21 24.56
CA ALA A 257 -4.65 10.25 25.07
C ALA A 257 -4.14 9.95 26.48
N GLY A 258 -4.89 9.19 27.28
CA GLY A 258 -4.55 8.84 28.66
C GLY A 258 -5.77 8.36 29.45
N HIS A 259 -5.71 8.49 30.76
CA HIS A 259 -6.79 8.16 31.70
C HIS A 259 -7.15 9.38 32.56
N LEU A 260 -8.35 9.40 33.15
CA LEU A 260 -8.79 10.48 34.05
C LEU A 260 -7.79 10.76 35.18
N SER A 261 -7.10 9.71 35.67
CA SER A 261 -6.08 9.85 36.71
C SER A 261 -4.83 10.61 36.26
N ASP A 262 -4.55 10.68 34.96
CA ASP A 262 -3.41 11.41 34.41
C ASP A 262 -3.63 12.94 34.45
N VAL A 263 -4.89 13.37 34.59
CA VAL A 263 -5.32 14.76 34.64
C VAL A 263 -6.37 14.93 35.75
N SER A 264 -6.00 14.58 36.97
CA SER A 264 -6.91 14.45 38.10
C SER A 264 -7.33 15.77 38.75
N LYS A 265 -6.47 16.81 38.66
CA LYS A 265 -6.69 18.11 39.29
C LYS A 265 -6.82 19.20 38.24
N GLN A 266 -7.52 20.27 38.59
CA GLN A 266 -7.55 21.52 37.85
C GLN A 266 -6.14 21.97 37.43
N GLY A 267 -5.98 22.30 36.15
CA GLY A 267 -4.71 22.70 35.54
C GLY A 267 -3.77 21.55 35.19
N ASP A 268 -4.04 20.31 35.62
CA ASP A 268 -3.30 19.14 35.15
C ASP A 268 -3.52 18.99 33.64
N TYR A 269 -2.44 18.67 32.93
CA TYR A 269 -2.46 18.45 31.50
C TYR A 269 -1.58 17.27 31.09
N LEU A 270 -1.91 16.68 29.94
CA LEU A 270 -1.06 15.76 29.21
C LEU A 270 -0.99 16.16 27.73
N THR A 271 0.05 15.72 27.04
CA THR A 271 0.22 15.97 25.61
C THR A 271 0.55 14.67 24.87
N LEU A 272 0.08 14.56 23.63
CA LEU A 272 0.39 13.47 22.72
C LEU A 272 0.87 14.04 21.38
N GLU A 273 1.83 13.38 20.74
CA GLU A 273 2.30 13.74 19.40
C GLU A 273 1.96 12.62 18.42
N VAL A 274 1.27 12.97 17.34
CA VAL A 274 0.79 12.04 16.30
C VAL A 274 1.27 12.57 14.95
N GLY A 275 2.36 12.01 14.41
CA GLY A 275 3.07 12.61 13.29
C GLY A 275 3.45 14.07 13.57
N SER A 276 2.95 14.99 12.74
CA SER A 276 3.13 16.44 12.92
C SER A 276 2.11 17.11 13.87
N GLU A 277 1.05 16.40 14.23
CA GLU A 277 -0.01 16.89 15.11
C GLU A 277 0.38 16.84 16.58
N ARG A 278 -0.17 17.77 17.36
CA ARG A 278 0.16 17.93 18.78
C ARG A 278 -1.11 18.14 19.60
N VAL A 279 -1.40 17.20 20.48
CA VAL A 279 -2.56 17.20 21.37
C VAL A 279 -2.19 17.82 22.70
N LEU A 280 -3.13 18.55 23.28
CA LEU A 280 -3.13 18.99 24.67
C LEU A 280 -4.48 18.65 25.28
N VAL A 281 -4.48 17.80 26.31
CA VAL A 281 -5.66 17.57 27.17
C VAL A 281 -5.41 18.26 28.50
N VAL A 282 -6.39 19.02 29.00
CA VAL A 282 -6.29 19.76 30.26
C VAL A 282 -7.60 19.72 31.04
N ARG A 283 -7.52 19.70 32.37
CA ARG A 283 -8.69 19.89 33.25
C ARG A 283 -8.88 21.37 33.57
N ASP A 284 -10.03 21.93 33.22
CA ASP A 284 -10.31 23.36 33.38
C ASP A 284 -10.73 23.77 34.79
N ASP A 285 -10.97 25.07 35.00
CA ASP A 285 -11.41 25.66 36.27
C ASP A 285 -12.80 25.15 36.75
N LYS A 286 -13.56 24.50 35.87
CA LYS A 286 -14.87 23.90 36.15
C LYS A 286 -14.79 22.39 36.32
N GLU A 287 -13.57 21.85 36.47
CA GLU A 287 -13.27 20.41 36.53
C GLU A 287 -13.65 19.65 35.25
N THR A 288 -13.85 20.34 34.13
CA THR A 288 -14.19 19.76 32.82
C THR A 288 -12.92 19.48 32.02
N LEU A 289 -12.83 18.30 31.40
CA LEU A 289 -11.76 17.99 30.46
C LEU A 289 -11.96 18.68 29.13
N ARG A 290 -10.86 19.20 28.58
CA ARG A 290 -10.82 19.83 27.26
C ARG A 290 -9.60 19.37 26.50
N ALA A 291 -9.74 19.27 25.18
CA ALA A 291 -8.65 18.97 24.28
C ALA A 291 -8.46 20.09 23.25
N PHE A 292 -7.21 20.38 22.93
CA PHE A 292 -6.81 21.42 21.97
C PHE A 292 -5.61 20.95 21.15
N HIS A 293 -5.41 21.56 19.99
CA HIS A 293 -4.09 21.56 19.37
C HIS A 293 -3.11 22.31 20.29
N ASN A 294 -2.00 21.67 20.66
CA ASN A 294 -0.92 22.25 21.47
C ASN A 294 -0.03 23.20 20.62
N VAL A 295 -0.68 24.17 19.98
CA VAL A 295 -0.09 25.09 19.01
C VAL A 295 -0.53 26.50 19.34
N CYS A 296 0.41 27.33 19.75
CA CYS A 296 0.18 28.74 20.06
C CYS A 296 -0.24 29.48 18.79
N ARG A 297 -1.37 30.19 18.85
CA ARG A 297 -1.98 30.93 17.74
C ARG A 297 -1.19 32.16 17.28
N HIS A 298 -0.08 32.50 17.94
CA HIS A 298 0.81 33.57 17.48
C HIS A 298 1.72 33.09 16.33
N ARG A 299 2.60 32.13 16.62
CA ARG A 299 3.66 31.66 15.69
C ARG A 299 3.92 30.16 15.80
N GLY A 300 2.93 29.39 16.24
CA GLY A 300 2.96 27.92 16.19
C GLY A 300 3.83 27.21 17.24
N SER A 301 4.40 27.92 18.23
CA SER A 301 5.15 27.27 19.32
C SER A 301 4.25 26.39 20.18
N ARG A 302 4.80 25.37 20.84
CA ARG A 302 4.06 24.58 21.84
C ARG A 302 3.51 25.53 22.92
N VAL A 303 2.26 25.32 23.35
CA VAL A 303 1.65 26.11 24.43
C VAL A 303 2.20 25.61 25.76
N VAL A 304 2.21 24.29 25.96
CA VAL A 304 2.87 23.62 27.07
C VAL A 304 3.96 22.67 26.55
N PRO A 305 5.17 22.69 27.10
CA PRO A 305 6.31 21.99 26.50
C PRO A 305 6.52 20.55 27.00
N LYS A 306 5.93 20.15 28.12
CA LYS A 306 6.13 18.83 28.73
C LYS A 306 5.05 17.85 28.29
N SER A 307 5.35 16.55 28.37
CA SER A 307 4.40 15.46 28.11
C SER A 307 3.25 15.41 29.13
N GLN A 308 3.50 15.87 30.35
CA GLN A 308 2.54 15.96 31.43
C GLN A 308 2.97 17.05 32.42
N GLY A 309 2.01 17.66 33.11
CA GLY A 309 2.29 18.62 34.18
C GLY A 309 1.06 19.31 34.71
N ASN A 310 1.25 20.37 35.48
CA ASN A 310 0.18 21.26 35.94
C ASN A 310 0.53 22.70 35.56
N CYS A 311 -0.42 23.42 34.96
CA CYS A 311 -0.26 24.81 34.51
C CYS A 311 -0.94 25.85 35.42
N GLY A 312 -1.48 25.42 36.57
CA GLY A 312 -2.30 26.27 37.43
C GLY A 312 -3.58 26.71 36.72
N HIS A 313 -3.87 28.01 36.73
CA HIS A 313 -5.12 28.57 36.18
C HIS A 313 -5.02 29.05 34.71
N VAL A 314 -3.81 29.06 34.13
CA VAL A 314 -3.60 29.57 32.75
C VAL A 314 -2.46 28.84 32.05
N MET A 315 -2.60 28.66 30.75
CA MET A 315 -1.55 28.11 29.90
C MET A 315 -0.78 29.26 29.25
N ARG A 316 0.51 29.39 29.60
CA ARG A 316 1.36 30.47 29.07
C ARG A 316 2.36 29.90 28.07
N CYS A 317 2.23 30.31 26.81
CA CYS A 317 3.18 29.93 25.77
C CYS A 317 4.59 30.43 26.15
N PRO A 318 5.60 29.54 26.19
CA PRO A 318 6.96 29.86 26.62
C PRO A 318 7.69 30.80 25.65
N PHE A 319 7.21 30.94 24.40
CA PHE A 319 7.92 31.73 23.40
C PHE A 319 7.78 33.24 23.62
N HIS A 320 6.55 33.74 23.61
CA HIS A 320 6.27 35.18 23.71
C HIS A 320 5.31 35.54 24.85
N GLY A 321 4.91 34.57 25.69
CA GLY A 321 4.04 34.82 26.84
C GLY A 321 2.56 35.05 26.51
N TRP A 322 2.10 34.69 25.31
CA TRP A 322 0.66 34.62 25.04
C TRP A 322 0.02 33.64 26.01
N THR A 323 -1.04 34.09 26.69
CA THR A 323 -1.64 33.37 27.80
C THR A 323 -3.07 33.01 27.47
N TYR A 324 -3.40 31.73 27.62
CA TYR A 324 -4.71 31.15 27.36
C TYR A 324 -5.34 30.73 28.69
N SER A 325 -6.65 30.90 28.86
CA SER A 325 -7.39 30.22 29.92
C SER A 325 -7.48 28.73 29.64
N LEU A 326 -7.78 27.93 30.68
CA LEU A 326 -7.89 26.47 30.54
C LEU A 326 -9.03 26.02 29.62
N ASP A 327 -9.99 26.92 29.34
CA ASP A 327 -11.04 26.73 28.33
C ASP A 327 -10.61 27.10 26.90
N GLY A 328 -9.33 27.41 26.68
CA GLY A 328 -8.73 27.68 25.38
C GLY A 328 -8.80 29.12 24.91
N ARG A 329 -9.58 30.00 25.56
CA ARG A 329 -9.68 31.41 25.14
C ARG A 329 -8.36 32.15 25.34
N LEU A 330 -7.97 32.99 24.39
CA LEU A 330 -6.82 33.86 24.54
C LEU A 330 -7.14 34.96 25.56
N LYS A 331 -6.38 34.99 26.66
CA LYS A 331 -6.61 35.88 27.80
C LYS A 331 -5.72 37.11 27.78
N SER A 332 -4.46 36.96 27.38
CA SER A 332 -3.50 38.07 27.40
C SER A 332 -2.44 37.92 26.31
N VAL A 333 -2.14 39.06 25.67
CA VAL A 333 -1.10 39.23 24.65
C VAL A 333 -0.12 40.30 25.16
N PRO A 334 1.15 39.95 25.42
CA PRO A 334 2.14 40.94 25.80
C PRO A 334 2.33 42.01 24.73
N ARG A 335 2.37 43.28 25.14
CA ARG A 335 2.50 44.45 24.25
C ARG A 335 1.42 44.50 23.16
N LEU A 336 0.15 44.19 23.49
CA LEU A 336 -0.99 44.19 22.56
C LEU A 336 -1.08 45.46 21.69
N GLN A 337 -0.70 46.62 22.21
CA GLN A 337 -0.69 47.90 21.49
C GLN A 337 0.25 47.95 20.27
N THR A 338 1.16 46.99 20.11
CA THR A 338 2.04 46.90 18.92
C THR A 338 1.41 46.13 17.77
N PHE A 339 0.19 45.62 17.93
CA PHE A 339 -0.58 44.97 16.87
C PHE A 339 -1.56 45.98 16.28
N GLU A 340 -1.57 46.10 14.94
CA GLU A 340 -2.44 47.06 14.24
C GLU A 340 -3.92 46.65 14.31
N SER A 341 -4.22 45.35 14.24
CA SER A 341 -5.59 44.81 14.19
C SER A 341 -5.71 43.37 14.70
N LEU A 342 -5.27 43.10 15.94
CA LEU A 342 -5.41 41.77 16.55
C LEU A 342 -6.73 41.61 17.32
N GLU A 343 -7.65 40.82 16.76
CA GLU A 343 -8.88 40.41 17.44
C GLU A 343 -8.63 39.23 18.38
N VAL A 344 -8.45 39.52 19.67
CA VAL A 344 -8.08 38.54 20.71
C VAL A 344 -9.08 37.37 20.79
N SER A 345 -10.37 37.63 20.61
CA SER A 345 -11.43 36.61 20.66
C SER A 345 -11.33 35.55 19.57
N GLU A 346 -10.70 35.86 18.43
CA GLU A 346 -10.56 34.94 17.29
C GLU A 346 -9.30 34.05 17.38
N HIS A 347 -8.44 34.32 18.36
CA HIS A 347 -7.12 33.70 18.50
C HIS A 347 -7.02 32.74 19.69
N GLY A 348 -8.14 32.18 20.14
CA GLY A 348 -8.18 31.06 21.09
C GLY A 348 -7.55 29.77 20.53
N LEU A 349 -7.18 28.84 21.40
CA LEU A 349 -6.70 27.52 20.99
C LEU A 349 -7.77 26.79 20.17
N VAL A 350 -7.33 26.07 19.13
CA VAL A 350 -8.22 25.27 18.28
C VAL A 350 -8.60 24.00 19.06
N PRO A 351 -9.89 23.76 19.34
CA PRO A 351 -10.34 22.59 20.10
C PRO A 351 -10.21 21.29 19.29
N LEU A 352 -10.08 20.18 20.01
CA LEU A 352 -10.21 18.81 19.48
C LEU A 352 -11.47 18.18 20.07
N GLU A 353 -12.02 17.18 19.40
CA GLU A 353 -13.05 16.34 20.02
C GLU A 353 -12.44 15.48 21.12
N LEU A 354 -13.20 15.29 22.20
CA LEU A 354 -12.81 14.51 23.36
C LEU A 354 -14.00 13.72 23.87
N GLU A 355 -13.77 12.44 24.14
CA GLU A 355 -14.71 11.56 24.83
C GLU A 355 -14.02 10.78 25.93
N VAL A 356 -14.79 10.35 26.93
CA VAL A 356 -14.30 9.52 28.02
C VAL A 356 -15.09 8.22 28.04
N TRP A 357 -14.40 7.09 27.95
CA TRP A 357 -14.98 5.76 28.04
C TRP A 357 -14.26 4.94 29.11
N GLN A 358 -15.00 4.47 30.12
CA GLN A 358 -14.45 3.71 31.26
C GLN A 358 -13.20 4.37 31.90
N GLY A 359 -13.15 5.71 31.91
CA GLY A 359 -12.02 6.49 32.43
C GLY A 359 -10.88 6.76 31.43
N LEU A 360 -10.83 6.07 30.31
CA LEU A 360 -9.89 6.37 29.23
C LEU A 360 -10.35 7.61 28.47
N ILE A 361 -9.40 8.48 28.15
CA ILE A 361 -9.60 9.73 27.42
C ILE A 361 -9.26 9.46 25.96
N PHE A 362 -10.24 9.66 25.08
CA PHE A 362 -10.09 9.60 23.64
C PHE A 362 -10.13 11.00 23.04
N ILE A 363 -9.35 11.22 21.99
CA ILE A 363 -9.33 12.45 21.20
C ILE A 363 -9.47 12.16 19.72
N ARG A 364 -9.96 13.14 18.96
CA ARG A 364 -10.00 13.12 17.50
C ARG A 364 -9.79 14.53 16.96
N PHE A 365 -9.02 14.66 15.88
CA PHE A 365 -8.66 15.96 15.31
C PHE A 365 -9.77 16.59 14.48
N GLU A 366 -10.40 15.80 13.62
CA GLU A 366 -11.48 16.25 12.75
C GLU A 366 -12.81 15.71 13.23
N SER A 367 -13.79 16.60 13.40
CA SER A 367 -15.11 16.22 13.88
C SER A 367 -15.86 15.31 12.91
N GLY A 368 -16.58 14.33 13.45
CA GLY A 368 -17.47 13.45 12.69
C GLY A 368 -17.13 11.97 12.84
N GLY A 369 -18.10 11.08 12.63
CA GLY A 369 -17.98 9.65 12.93
C GLY A 369 -18.72 9.27 14.22
N GLU A 370 -18.67 7.99 14.59
CA GLU A 370 -19.44 7.49 15.72
C GLU A 370 -18.77 7.82 17.07
N PRO A 371 -19.56 8.02 18.15
CA PRO A 371 -19.03 8.17 19.52
C PRO A 371 -18.27 6.92 19.98
N VAL A 372 -17.28 7.08 20.85
CA VAL A 372 -16.49 5.98 21.43
C VAL A 372 -17.39 4.99 22.16
N ALA A 373 -18.40 5.49 22.88
CA ALA A 373 -19.35 4.63 23.59
C ALA A 373 -20.08 3.64 22.67
N LYS A 374 -20.34 4.04 21.41
CA LYS A 374 -20.95 3.15 20.42
C LYS A 374 -19.93 2.16 19.87
N LEU A 375 -18.73 2.63 19.55
CA LEU A 375 -17.64 1.79 19.03
C LEU A 375 -17.24 0.69 20.00
N LEU A 376 -17.22 0.97 21.31
CA LEU A 376 -16.76 0.04 22.35
C LEU A 376 -17.91 -0.62 23.12
N HIS A 377 -19.15 -0.46 22.66
CA HIS A 377 -20.33 -0.99 23.36
C HIS A 377 -20.27 -2.52 23.54
N ALA A 378 -19.78 -3.24 22.53
CA ALA A 378 -19.74 -4.70 22.53
C ALA A 378 -18.88 -5.28 23.68
N ILE A 379 -17.85 -4.55 24.13
CA ILE A 379 -16.94 -4.99 25.20
C ILE A 379 -17.23 -4.35 26.56
N GLU A 380 -18.18 -3.42 26.65
CA GLU A 380 -18.45 -2.61 27.84
C GLU A 380 -18.78 -3.48 29.07
N GLU A 381 -19.69 -4.44 28.93
CA GLU A 381 -20.07 -5.35 30.02
C GLU A 381 -18.86 -6.21 30.46
N ARG A 382 -18.04 -6.65 29.50
CA ARG A 382 -16.89 -7.52 29.76
C ARG A 382 -15.80 -6.80 30.57
N VAL A 383 -15.61 -5.50 30.33
CA VAL A 383 -14.57 -4.72 31.02
C VAL A 383 -15.05 -4.08 32.32
N ALA A 384 -16.37 -3.94 32.51
CA ALA A 384 -16.94 -3.24 33.66
C ALA A 384 -16.43 -3.78 35.02
N SER A 385 -16.23 -5.10 35.14
CA SER A 385 -15.75 -5.71 36.38
C SER A 385 -14.34 -5.28 36.78
N TYR A 386 -13.51 -4.86 35.83
CA TYR A 386 -12.14 -4.38 36.11
C TYR A 386 -12.13 -2.99 36.74
N ARG A 387 -13.25 -2.25 36.70
CA ARG A 387 -13.38 -0.92 37.29
C ARG A 387 -12.30 0.05 36.81
N LEU A 388 -12.08 0.07 35.49
CA LEU A 388 -11.01 0.86 34.86
C LEU A 388 -11.05 2.35 35.28
N ALA A 389 -12.24 2.93 35.34
CA ALA A 389 -12.44 4.33 35.74
C ALA A 389 -11.95 4.66 37.17
N ASP A 390 -11.87 3.66 38.06
CA ASP A 390 -11.40 3.82 39.43
C ASP A 390 -9.87 3.66 39.56
N MET A 391 -9.18 3.27 38.48
CA MET A 391 -7.76 3.01 38.50
C MET A 391 -6.92 4.30 38.51
N VAL A 392 -5.69 4.18 39.00
CA VAL A 392 -4.69 5.25 38.99
C VAL A 392 -3.45 4.80 38.22
N SER A 393 -2.71 5.76 37.66
CA SER A 393 -1.48 5.45 36.91
C SER A 393 -0.47 4.72 37.80
N LEU A 394 0.13 3.65 37.26
CA LEU A 394 1.19 2.89 37.92
C LEU A 394 2.60 3.43 37.63
N GLY A 395 2.71 4.46 36.78
CA GLY A 395 3.98 5.06 36.42
C GLY A 395 3.83 6.22 35.43
N GLU A 396 4.94 6.60 34.82
CA GLU A 396 4.92 7.48 33.65
C GLU A 396 4.61 6.67 32.39
N ALA A 397 4.22 7.37 31.32
CA ALA A 397 4.08 6.71 30.01
C ALA A 397 5.43 6.17 29.53
N SER A 398 5.41 4.97 28.96
CA SER A 398 6.51 4.48 28.15
C SER A 398 6.37 5.03 26.74
N VAL A 399 7.46 5.56 26.20
CA VAL A 399 7.54 6.02 24.80
C VAL A 399 8.81 5.47 24.18
N SER A 400 8.67 4.75 23.08
CA SER A 400 9.80 4.22 22.30
C SER A 400 9.58 4.44 20.80
N GLU A 401 10.67 4.62 20.07
CA GLU A 401 10.63 4.69 18.61
C GLU A 401 11.23 3.41 18.03
N VAL A 402 10.54 2.82 17.06
CA VAL A 402 10.88 1.56 16.40
C VAL A 402 10.96 1.76 14.89
N GLY A 403 11.80 0.96 14.23
CA GLY A 403 12.18 1.13 12.83
C GLY A 403 11.37 0.22 11.89
N TYR A 404 10.05 0.32 11.97
CA TYR A 404 9.12 -0.35 11.06
C TYR A 404 7.79 0.40 10.98
N ASN A 405 7.02 0.09 9.94
CA ASN A 405 5.68 0.63 9.70
C ASN A 405 4.72 0.22 10.82
N TRP A 406 3.86 1.15 11.22
CA TRP A 406 2.92 0.97 12.32
C TRP A 406 1.93 -0.18 12.08
N LYS A 407 1.60 -0.48 10.82
CA LYS A 407 0.69 -1.58 10.48
C LYS A 407 1.26 -2.95 10.84
N PHE A 408 2.58 -3.16 10.67
CA PHE A 408 3.17 -4.45 11.04
C PHE A 408 3.11 -4.73 12.55
N PHE A 409 3.07 -3.68 13.37
CA PHE A 409 2.82 -3.82 14.80
C PHE A 409 1.46 -4.49 15.05
N HIS A 410 0.44 -4.11 14.29
CA HIS A 410 -0.90 -4.70 14.37
C HIS A 410 -1.04 -6.02 13.61
N ASP A 411 -0.21 -6.27 12.60
CA ASP A 411 -0.17 -7.57 11.92
C ASP A 411 0.26 -8.68 12.88
N VAL A 412 1.18 -8.39 13.80
CA VAL A 412 1.61 -9.34 14.84
C VAL A 412 0.63 -9.37 16.01
N ASP A 413 0.11 -8.22 16.44
CA ASP A 413 -0.75 -8.17 17.63
C ASP A 413 -2.16 -8.75 17.42
N ASN A 414 -2.69 -8.71 16.19
CA ASN A 414 -4.03 -9.21 15.86
C ASN A 414 -4.09 -10.74 15.62
N GLU A 415 -3.04 -11.49 15.94
CA GLU A 415 -3.02 -12.95 15.85
C GLU A 415 -2.14 -13.62 16.91
N GLY A 416 -2.55 -14.81 17.34
CA GLY A 416 -1.86 -15.66 18.30
C GLY A 416 -1.16 -16.86 17.67
N TYR A 417 -1.06 -16.92 16.34
CA TYR A 417 -0.47 -18.05 15.61
C TYR A 417 1.04 -18.15 15.86
N HIS A 418 1.75 -17.03 15.93
CA HIS A 418 3.18 -17.03 16.24
C HIS A 418 3.47 -17.35 17.72
N VAL A 419 2.54 -17.07 18.64
CA VAL A 419 2.77 -17.10 20.10
C VAL A 419 3.43 -18.39 20.59
N PRO A 420 2.97 -19.61 20.23
CA PRO A 420 3.58 -20.85 20.73
C PRO A 420 5.04 -21.04 20.28
N SER A 421 5.44 -20.43 19.17
CA SER A 421 6.79 -20.56 18.60
C SER A 421 7.71 -19.42 19.00
N ALA A 422 7.18 -18.20 19.10
CA ALA A 422 7.95 -16.97 19.30
C ALA A 422 8.11 -16.58 20.78
N HIS A 423 7.16 -16.95 21.65
CA HIS A 423 7.11 -16.45 23.03
C HIS A 423 7.18 -17.56 24.08
N PRO A 424 8.39 -18.07 24.41
CA PRO A 424 8.54 -19.09 25.44
C PRO A 424 7.94 -18.68 26.79
N ALA A 425 8.05 -17.41 27.19
CA ALA A 425 7.50 -16.92 28.46
C ALA A 425 5.96 -16.93 28.47
N LEU A 426 5.31 -16.53 27.38
CA LEU A 426 3.84 -16.59 27.27
C LEU A 426 3.34 -18.03 27.16
N GLN A 427 4.08 -18.88 26.45
CA GLN A 427 3.76 -20.30 26.34
C GLN A 427 3.85 -21.01 27.70
N GLU A 428 4.84 -20.65 28.52
CA GLU A 428 4.90 -21.11 29.91
C GLU A 428 3.80 -20.49 30.78
N LEU A 429 3.29 -19.29 30.46
CA LEU A 429 2.27 -18.61 31.26
C LEU A 429 0.88 -19.22 31.07
N TYR A 430 0.48 -19.49 29.83
CA TYR A 430 -0.89 -19.89 29.46
C TYR A 430 -1.04 -21.33 28.95
N GLY A 431 0.06 -22.00 28.65
CA GLY A 431 0.04 -23.30 28.01
C GLY A 431 -0.67 -23.24 26.65
N ARG A 432 -1.78 -23.97 26.50
CA ARG A 432 -2.56 -24.03 25.24
C ARG A 432 -3.82 -23.16 25.25
N SER A 433 -3.96 -22.28 26.24
CA SER A 433 -5.20 -21.51 26.43
C SER A 433 -5.26 -20.19 25.67
N TYR A 434 -4.13 -19.75 25.08
CA TYR A 434 -4.09 -18.57 24.22
C TYR A 434 -4.99 -18.79 23.01
N ARG A 435 -5.88 -17.84 22.73
CA ARG A 435 -6.81 -17.88 21.61
C ARG A 435 -7.26 -16.49 21.23
N ASP A 436 -7.48 -16.31 19.94
CA ASP A 436 -8.08 -15.13 19.34
C ASP A 436 -9.54 -15.41 19.01
N ASP A 437 -10.37 -14.38 19.16
CA ASP A 437 -11.80 -14.40 18.88
C ASP A 437 -12.26 -12.97 18.57
N PHE A 438 -13.57 -12.77 18.45
CA PHE A 438 -14.19 -11.47 18.29
C PHE A 438 -15.33 -11.27 19.30
N ILE A 439 -15.42 -10.07 19.86
CA ILE A 439 -16.62 -9.62 20.58
C ILE A 439 -17.26 -8.50 19.76
N GLY A 440 -18.33 -8.84 19.03
CA GLY A 440 -18.84 -7.96 17.97
C GLY A 440 -17.83 -7.89 16.82
N ASP A 441 -17.39 -6.69 16.49
CA ASP A 441 -16.36 -6.39 15.49
C ASP A 441 -14.98 -6.07 16.09
N ILE A 442 -14.81 -6.29 17.41
CA ILE A 442 -13.56 -6.02 18.12
C ILE A 442 -12.76 -7.32 18.26
N PRO A 443 -11.54 -7.41 17.69
CA PRO A 443 -10.62 -8.51 17.94
C PRO A 443 -10.30 -8.63 19.42
N VAL A 444 -10.33 -9.86 19.93
CA VAL A 444 -10.00 -10.15 21.33
C VAL A 444 -9.06 -11.34 21.44
N SER A 445 -7.97 -11.18 22.18
CA SER A 445 -7.05 -12.26 22.50
C SER A 445 -7.12 -12.57 23.99
N THR A 446 -7.09 -13.85 24.34
CA THR A 446 -7.23 -14.30 25.72
C THR A 446 -6.24 -15.40 26.08
N GLY A 447 -5.56 -15.26 27.22
CA GLY A 447 -4.69 -16.29 27.80
C GLY A 447 -5.05 -16.53 29.27
N THR A 448 -5.26 -17.79 29.66
CA THR A 448 -5.55 -18.13 31.07
C THR A 448 -4.27 -18.61 31.74
N VAL A 449 -3.84 -17.89 32.78
CA VAL A 449 -2.66 -18.23 33.58
C VAL A 449 -2.89 -19.60 34.22
N ASP A 450 -2.15 -20.62 33.80
CA ASP A 450 -2.34 -21.98 34.32
C ASP A 450 -1.53 -22.22 35.62
N ASP A 451 -1.66 -23.41 36.19
CA ASP A 451 -0.94 -23.81 37.41
C ASP A 451 0.28 -24.72 37.13
N GLN A 452 0.69 -24.84 35.85
CA GLN A 452 1.86 -25.63 35.48
C GLN A 452 3.16 -24.91 35.88
N PRO A 453 4.21 -25.67 36.28
CA PRO A 453 5.52 -25.08 36.56
C PRO A 453 6.08 -24.34 35.34
N ALA A 454 6.76 -23.22 35.60
CA ALA A 454 7.44 -22.41 34.59
C ALA A 454 8.95 -22.35 34.90
N SER A 455 9.79 -22.37 33.86
CA SER A 455 11.25 -22.24 33.99
C SER A 455 11.69 -20.78 34.00
N ALA A 456 10.97 -19.91 33.29
CA ALA A 456 11.15 -18.47 33.34
C ALA A 456 10.77 -17.95 34.72
N TRP A 457 11.75 -17.40 35.44
CA TRP A 457 11.56 -17.02 36.84
C TRP A 457 10.44 -15.98 37.02
N SER A 458 10.27 -15.04 36.08
CA SER A 458 9.23 -14.02 36.14
C SER A 458 7.85 -14.64 36.02
N VAL A 459 7.67 -15.60 35.11
CA VAL A 459 6.43 -16.37 34.93
C VAL A 459 6.14 -17.21 36.16
N ALA A 460 7.12 -17.98 36.64
CA ALA A 460 6.96 -18.81 37.84
C ALA A 460 6.56 -17.98 39.08
N ARG A 461 7.18 -16.81 39.25
CA ARG A 461 6.83 -15.89 40.34
C ARG A 461 5.48 -15.23 40.14
N TYR A 462 5.13 -14.85 38.91
CA TYR A 462 3.83 -14.25 38.62
C TYR A 462 2.70 -15.22 38.96
N LYS A 463 2.77 -16.46 38.47
CA LYS A 463 1.79 -17.52 38.79
C LYS A 463 1.60 -17.74 40.28
N SER A 464 2.70 -17.72 41.05
CA SER A 464 2.69 -17.92 42.49
C SER A 464 2.21 -16.72 43.30
N LEU A 465 2.38 -15.50 42.79
CA LEU A 465 2.10 -14.26 43.52
C LEU A 465 0.85 -13.53 43.02
N LEU A 466 0.24 -13.98 41.92
CA LEU A 466 -1.00 -13.44 41.39
C LEU A 466 -2.10 -13.53 42.46
N PRO A 467 -2.56 -12.39 43.00
CA PRO A 467 -3.56 -12.39 44.06
C PRO A 467 -4.95 -12.78 43.55
N ASP A 468 -5.78 -13.34 44.43
CA ASP A 468 -7.20 -13.57 44.14
C ASP A 468 -7.97 -12.25 44.14
N MET A 469 -8.23 -11.71 42.96
CA MET A 469 -8.93 -10.43 42.77
C MET A 469 -10.43 -10.63 42.92
N ALA A 470 -10.91 -10.66 44.17
CA ALA A 470 -12.26 -11.10 44.52
C ALA A 470 -13.42 -10.31 43.85
N HIS A 471 -13.16 -9.06 43.43
CA HIS A 471 -14.12 -8.23 42.72
C HIS A 471 -14.35 -8.66 41.26
N LEU A 472 -13.42 -9.42 40.67
CA LEU A 472 -13.56 -9.96 39.32
C LEU A 472 -14.41 -11.25 39.34
N PRO A 473 -15.19 -11.51 38.27
CA PRO A 473 -15.79 -12.81 37.99
C PRO A 473 -14.74 -13.92 37.99
N LYS A 474 -15.11 -15.14 38.40
CA LYS A 474 -14.16 -16.25 38.61
C LYS A 474 -13.31 -16.52 37.37
N GLU A 475 -13.92 -16.48 36.20
CA GLU A 475 -13.30 -16.70 34.90
C GLU A 475 -12.29 -15.60 34.50
N ALA A 476 -12.36 -14.41 35.09
CA ALA A 476 -11.46 -13.30 34.81
C ALA A 476 -10.27 -13.21 35.79
N ARG A 477 -10.31 -13.95 36.92
CA ARG A 477 -9.30 -13.85 37.99
C ARG A 477 -7.91 -14.38 37.62
N ARG A 478 -7.81 -15.11 36.52
CA ARG A 478 -6.55 -15.64 35.96
C ARG A 478 -6.43 -15.37 34.47
N LEU A 479 -7.21 -14.43 33.95
CA LEU A 479 -7.29 -14.15 32.53
C LEU A 479 -6.46 -12.91 32.20
N TRP A 480 -5.59 -13.04 31.21
CA TRP A 480 -5.06 -11.90 30.46
C TRP A 480 -5.90 -11.75 29.20
N LEU A 481 -6.31 -10.52 28.94
CA LEU A 481 -7.31 -10.15 27.95
C LEU A 481 -6.80 -8.94 27.17
N TYR A 482 -6.86 -8.98 25.85
CA TYR A 482 -6.41 -7.92 24.96
C TYR A 482 -7.51 -7.60 23.97
N PHE A 483 -7.77 -6.32 23.72
CA PHE A 483 -8.73 -5.84 22.74
C PHE A 483 -8.04 -4.98 21.70
N GLY A 484 -8.12 -5.39 20.43
CA GLY A 484 -7.63 -4.61 19.30
C GLY A 484 -8.59 -3.47 18.99
N ILE A 485 -8.15 -2.23 19.20
CA ILE A 485 -8.94 -1.02 18.95
C ILE A 485 -8.40 -0.33 17.71
N PHE A 486 -9.16 -0.45 16.61
CA PHE A 486 -8.84 0.20 15.36
C PHE A 486 -8.81 1.74 15.51
N PRO A 487 -7.85 2.45 14.89
CA PRO A 487 -6.82 1.90 14.00
C PRO A 487 -5.59 1.37 14.74
N ASN A 488 -5.25 1.92 15.91
CA ASN A 488 -3.85 1.95 16.30
C ASN A 488 -3.57 1.58 17.77
N ALA A 489 -4.54 1.04 18.49
CA ALA A 489 -4.43 0.84 19.93
C ALA A 489 -4.82 -0.58 20.36
N ILE A 490 -4.22 -1.03 21.46
CA ILE A 490 -4.64 -2.22 22.18
C ILE A 490 -4.96 -1.81 23.60
N ILE A 491 -6.11 -2.25 24.11
CA ILE A 491 -6.45 -2.12 25.52
C ILE A 491 -6.39 -3.51 26.13
N TYR A 492 -5.59 -3.67 27.19
CA TYR A 492 -5.41 -4.95 27.85
C TYR A 492 -5.82 -4.90 29.32
N PHE A 493 -6.26 -6.05 29.82
CA PHE A 493 -6.72 -6.26 31.19
C PHE A 493 -6.12 -7.54 31.74
N TYR A 494 -5.37 -7.39 32.83
CA TYR A 494 -4.89 -8.48 33.67
C TYR A 494 -5.64 -8.41 35.01
N PRO A 495 -5.59 -9.46 35.85
CA PRO A 495 -6.31 -9.43 37.12
C PRO A 495 -5.90 -8.23 38.00
N GLU A 496 -4.62 -7.87 38.02
CA GLU A 496 -4.05 -6.85 38.90
C GLU A 496 -3.85 -5.45 38.30
N LYS A 497 -3.96 -5.31 36.97
CA LYS A 497 -3.76 -4.05 36.23
C LYS A 497 -4.51 -4.05 34.91
N ALA A 498 -4.70 -2.86 34.36
CA ALA A 498 -5.11 -2.67 32.98
C ALA A 498 -4.15 -1.68 32.32
N GLY A 499 -4.14 -1.62 31.00
CA GLY A 499 -3.32 -0.66 30.29
C GLY A 499 -3.69 -0.56 28.84
N TYR A 500 -2.95 0.28 28.14
CA TYR A 500 -3.01 0.33 26.69
C TYR A 500 -1.63 0.56 26.12
N TYR A 501 -1.46 0.16 24.86
CA TYR A 501 -0.39 0.63 24.01
C TYR A 501 -0.94 1.05 22.66
N MET A 502 -0.28 2.03 22.05
CA MET A 502 -0.60 2.56 20.74
C MET A 502 0.64 2.53 19.86
N SER A 503 0.44 2.23 18.59
CA SER A 503 1.39 2.55 17.52
C SER A 503 1.00 3.88 16.89
N LEU A 504 1.95 4.79 16.69
CA LEU A 504 1.72 6.09 16.07
C LEU A 504 2.73 6.28 14.94
N PRO A 505 2.30 6.50 13.70
CA PRO A 505 3.23 6.60 12.59
C PRO A 505 4.04 7.90 12.69
N CYS A 506 5.34 7.78 12.44
CA CYS A 506 6.29 8.90 12.31
C CYS A 506 6.89 8.99 10.90
N GLY A 507 6.67 7.96 10.08
CA GLY A 507 7.05 7.86 8.68
C GLY A 507 6.57 6.52 8.11
N PRO A 508 6.94 6.17 6.87
CA PRO A 508 6.57 4.89 6.27
C PRO A 508 7.24 3.69 6.96
N ASP A 509 8.39 3.87 7.60
CA ASP A 509 9.19 2.82 8.25
C ASP A 509 9.59 3.20 9.69
N GLN A 510 8.88 4.16 10.29
CA GLN A 510 9.15 4.62 11.65
C GLN A 510 7.84 4.75 12.42
N THR A 511 7.83 4.17 13.61
CA THR A 511 6.66 4.17 14.50
C THR A 511 7.06 4.57 15.91
N ARG A 512 6.22 5.37 16.55
CA ARG A 512 6.30 5.65 17.97
C ARG A 512 5.30 4.77 18.71
N VAL A 513 5.79 3.97 19.65
CA VAL A 513 4.95 3.16 20.54
C VAL A 513 4.78 3.92 21.85
N VAL A 514 3.54 4.11 22.26
CA VAL A 514 3.17 4.79 23.52
C VAL A 514 2.37 3.84 24.37
N SER A 515 2.78 3.59 25.62
CA SER A 515 2.01 2.75 26.54
C SER A 515 1.85 3.35 27.93
N ARG A 516 0.75 3.00 28.59
CA ARG A 516 0.46 3.37 29.99
C ARG A 516 -0.22 2.21 30.71
N GLU A 517 0.06 2.11 32.01
CA GLU A 517 -0.50 1.08 32.88
C GLU A 517 -1.21 1.72 34.09
N TYR A 518 -2.33 1.12 34.47
CA TYR A 518 -3.20 1.58 35.52
C TYR A 518 -3.55 0.41 36.46
N GLY A 519 -3.78 0.73 37.72
CA GLY A 519 -4.22 -0.26 38.69
C GLY A 519 -5.11 0.37 39.75
N LEU A 520 -5.94 -0.46 40.39
CA LEU A 520 -6.74 0.00 41.53
C LEU A 520 -5.80 0.45 42.67
N PRO A 521 -6.10 1.57 43.35
CA PRO A 521 -5.31 2.02 44.49
C PRO A 521 -5.14 0.90 45.54
N SER A 522 -3.90 0.50 45.79
CA SER A 522 -3.60 -0.60 46.72
C SER A 522 -2.26 -0.45 47.44
N ASN A 523 -2.23 -0.90 48.69
CA ASN A 523 -1.03 -1.01 49.52
C ASN A 523 -0.51 -2.45 49.61
N SER A 524 -1.14 -3.42 48.92
CA SER A 524 -0.68 -4.81 48.90
C SER A 524 0.66 -4.94 48.18
N ARG A 525 1.60 -5.65 48.81
CA ARG A 525 2.90 -5.95 48.23
C ARG A 525 2.78 -7.02 47.15
N GLU A 526 1.83 -7.94 47.31
CA GLU A 526 1.52 -9.00 46.36
C GLU A 526 0.99 -8.42 45.04
N ILE A 527 0.04 -7.48 45.09
CA ILE A 527 -0.45 -6.76 43.90
C ILE A 527 0.70 -6.04 43.19
N ARG A 528 1.53 -5.28 43.91
CA ARG A 528 2.68 -4.58 43.32
C ARG A 528 3.70 -5.54 42.71
N ALA A 529 3.94 -6.69 43.35
CA ALA A 529 4.81 -7.71 42.81
C ALA A 529 4.23 -8.32 41.52
N ALA A 530 2.93 -8.64 41.50
CA ALA A 530 2.24 -9.14 40.32
C ALA A 530 2.33 -8.13 39.16
N GLN A 531 2.04 -6.85 39.40
CA GLN A 531 2.13 -5.76 38.40
C GLN A 531 3.54 -5.64 37.79
N TYR A 532 4.58 -5.69 38.63
CA TYR A 532 5.96 -5.69 38.16
C TYR A 532 6.29 -6.92 37.31
N LEU A 533 5.84 -8.10 37.73
CA LEU A 533 6.14 -9.36 37.07
C LEU A 533 5.42 -9.49 35.72
N SER A 534 4.15 -9.09 35.63
CA SER A 534 3.42 -9.03 34.36
C SER A 534 4.06 -8.03 33.41
N GLY A 535 4.36 -6.81 33.86
CA GLY A 535 5.07 -5.82 33.03
C GLY A 535 6.45 -6.30 32.54
N ARG A 536 7.15 -7.12 33.34
CA ARG A 536 8.39 -7.76 32.90
C ARG A 536 8.17 -8.81 31.82
N ILE A 537 7.11 -9.62 31.93
CA ILE A 537 6.74 -10.60 30.90
C ILE A 537 6.37 -9.88 29.60
N ASP A 538 5.58 -8.80 29.68
CA ASP A 538 5.25 -7.94 28.53
C ASP A 538 6.52 -7.37 27.89
N THR A 539 7.46 -6.87 28.70
CA THR A 539 8.74 -6.32 28.20
C THR A 539 9.60 -7.37 27.48
N LEU A 540 9.54 -8.64 27.91
CA LEU A 540 10.25 -9.73 27.22
C LEU A 540 9.59 -10.05 25.88
N THR A 541 8.27 -10.22 25.91
CA THR A 541 7.44 -10.49 24.72
C THR A 541 7.63 -9.40 23.66
N GLY A 542 7.50 -8.12 24.05
CA GLY A 542 7.65 -7.01 23.10
C GLY A 542 9.05 -6.88 22.49
N ARG A 543 10.10 -7.44 23.11
CA ARG A 543 11.44 -7.52 22.48
C ARG A 543 11.52 -8.64 21.45
N GLU A 544 10.82 -9.74 21.69
CA GLU A 544 10.70 -10.84 20.74
C GLU A 544 9.91 -10.36 19.52
N ASP A 545 8.79 -9.65 19.72
CA ASP A 545 8.00 -9.03 18.65
C ASP A 545 8.79 -8.00 17.86
N ASP A 546 9.50 -7.07 18.53
CA ASP A 546 10.31 -6.06 17.84
C ASP A 546 11.30 -6.69 16.84
N ALA A 547 11.88 -7.84 17.17
CA ALA A 547 12.78 -8.56 16.27
C ALA A 547 12.02 -9.15 15.06
N LEU A 548 10.86 -9.78 15.28
CA LEU A 548 10.03 -10.36 14.23
C LEU A 548 9.53 -9.28 13.25
N VAL A 549 9.02 -8.18 13.80
CA VAL A 549 8.43 -7.09 13.02
C VAL A 549 9.48 -6.39 12.15
N ARG A 550 10.72 -6.25 12.62
CA ARG A 550 11.83 -5.73 11.79
C ARG A 550 12.08 -6.59 10.56
N TRP A 551 12.03 -7.91 10.69
CA TRP A 551 12.17 -8.81 9.54
C TRP A 551 10.99 -8.69 8.56
N LEU A 552 9.78 -8.43 9.05
CA LEU A 552 8.63 -8.13 8.18
C LEU A 552 8.85 -6.83 7.39
N GLN A 553 9.38 -5.79 8.04
CA GLN A 553 9.73 -4.54 7.38
C GLN A 553 10.79 -4.73 6.29
N GLU A 554 11.83 -5.53 6.56
CA GLU A 554 12.85 -5.88 5.56
C GLU A 554 12.21 -6.65 4.38
N ALA A 555 11.31 -7.59 4.67
CA ALA A 555 10.63 -8.39 3.67
C ALA A 555 9.75 -7.53 2.74
N ALA A 556 9.17 -6.43 3.22
CA ALA A 556 8.38 -5.49 2.42
C ALA A 556 9.18 -4.83 1.28
N GLY A 557 10.52 -4.82 1.38
CA GLY A 557 11.40 -4.34 0.31
C GLY A 557 11.74 -5.39 -0.77
N THR A 558 11.28 -6.63 -0.62
CA THR A 558 11.64 -7.73 -1.52
C THR A 558 10.66 -7.88 -2.69
N SER A 559 11.10 -8.52 -3.77
CA SER A 559 10.26 -8.80 -4.96
C SER A 559 9.25 -9.94 -4.75
N VAL A 560 9.21 -10.57 -3.57
CA VAL A 560 8.45 -11.80 -3.30
C VAL A 560 7.61 -11.72 -2.02
N PHE A 561 7.22 -10.52 -1.59
CA PHE A 561 6.35 -10.33 -0.43
C PHE A 561 4.99 -11.05 -0.61
N PRO A 562 4.50 -11.83 0.37
CA PRO A 562 3.28 -12.62 0.26
C PRO A 562 2.01 -11.75 0.40
N LEU A 563 0.91 -12.15 -0.25
CA LEU A 563 -0.34 -11.38 -0.28
C LEU A 563 -1.59 -12.14 0.22
N ASN A 564 -1.59 -13.47 0.20
CA ASN A 564 -2.82 -14.26 0.36
C ASN A 564 -2.57 -15.60 1.08
N ASN A 565 -1.75 -15.59 2.13
CA ASN A 565 -1.34 -16.82 2.84
C ASN A 565 -1.70 -16.80 4.34
N LEU A 566 -2.73 -16.04 4.73
CA LEU A 566 -3.23 -16.07 6.11
C LEU A 566 -3.99 -17.37 6.39
N ALA A 567 -3.76 -17.95 7.56
CA ALA A 567 -4.56 -19.03 8.13
C ALA A 567 -5.86 -18.49 8.72
N ASP A 568 -6.86 -19.36 8.90
CA ASP A 568 -8.16 -18.98 9.49
C ASP A 568 -8.03 -18.39 10.91
N ILE A 569 -6.97 -18.78 11.65
CA ILE A 569 -6.67 -18.25 12.99
C ILE A 569 -6.05 -16.84 12.97
N GLU A 570 -5.67 -16.34 11.80
CA GLU A 570 -5.15 -14.96 11.59
C GLU A 570 -6.27 -14.02 11.09
N ALA A 571 -7.53 -14.36 11.37
CA ALA A 571 -8.69 -13.57 10.93
C ALA A 571 -8.67 -12.10 11.43
N GLY A 572 -8.04 -11.83 12.58
CA GLY A 572 -7.83 -10.47 13.10
C GLY A 572 -6.98 -9.61 12.17
N VAL A 573 -5.89 -10.16 11.63
CA VAL A 573 -5.04 -9.49 10.64
C VAL A 573 -5.81 -9.18 9.36
N LEU A 574 -6.57 -10.17 8.87
CA LEU A 574 -7.40 -9.99 7.69
C LEU A 574 -8.43 -8.88 7.88
N GLN A 575 -9.15 -8.87 9.01
CA GLN A 575 -10.13 -7.83 9.33
C GLN A 575 -9.47 -6.45 9.42
N PHE A 576 -8.31 -6.36 10.07
CA PHE A 576 -7.55 -5.11 10.17
C PHE A 576 -7.20 -4.54 8.79
N HIS A 577 -6.68 -5.37 7.89
CA HIS A 577 -6.36 -4.96 6.51
C HIS A 577 -7.58 -4.57 5.70
N GLN A 578 -8.71 -5.27 5.90
CA GLN A 578 -9.98 -4.93 5.26
C GLN A 578 -10.49 -3.56 5.73
N ARG A 579 -10.46 -3.27 7.03
CA ARG A 579 -10.86 -1.96 7.57
C ARG A 579 -9.96 -0.83 7.05
N LEU A 580 -8.65 -1.08 6.92
CA LEU A 580 -7.74 -0.12 6.30
C LEU A 580 -8.10 0.15 4.83
N LYS A 581 -8.37 -0.91 4.05
CA LYS A 581 -8.82 -0.82 2.66
C LYS A 581 -10.17 -0.13 2.53
N GLU A 582 -11.08 -0.26 3.48
CA GLU A 582 -12.35 0.48 3.47
C GLU A 582 -12.14 1.98 3.71
N LYS A 583 -11.25 2.35 4.64
CA LYS A 583 -10.95 3.74 4.99
C LYS A 583 -10.06 4.43 3.96
N ILE A 584 -9.14 3.68 3.35
CA ILE A 584 -8.17 4.14 2.35
C ILE A 584 -8.20 3.17 1.17
N PRO A 585 -9.21 3.25 0.29
CA PRO A 585 -9.44 2.30 -0.82
C PRO A 585 -8.26 2.08 -1.75
N VAL A 586 -7.36 3.05 -1.89
CA VAL A 586 -6.16 2.90 -2.72
C VAL A 586 -5.22 1.80 -2.21
N MET A 587 -5.33 1.39 -0.94
CA MET A 587 -4.62 0.22 -0.39
C MET A 587 -5.06 -1.12 -1.03
N ASN A 588 -6.14 -1.15 -1.80
CA ASN A 588 -6.51 -2.34 -2.60
C ASN A 588 -5.63 -2.56 -3.82
N CYS A 589 -4.84 -1.55 -4.23
CA CYS A 589 -3.98 -1.67 -5.39
C CYS A 589 -2.82 -2.66 -5.13
N ARG A 590 -2.57 -3.58 -6.06
CA ARG A 590 -1.41 -4.48 -5.98
C ARG A 590 -0.07 -3.76 -6.09
N HIS A 591 -0.04 -2.69 -6.87
CA HIS A 591 1.14 -1.83 -7.05
C HIS A 591 0.87 -0.43 -6.51
N ALA A 592 1.93 0.25 -6.07
CA ALA A 592 1.83 1.61 -5.59
C ALA A 592 1.37 2.53 -6.73
N PRO A 593 0.32 3.33 -6.53
CA PRO A 593 0.08 4.48 -7.38
C PRO A 593 1.26 5.46 -7.29
N THR A 594 1.36 6.34 -8.28
CA THR A 594 2.31 7.45 -8.21
C THR A 594 1.97 8.36 -7.03
N ALA A 595 2.98 9.06 -6.50
CA ALA A 595 2.75 9.97 -5.37
C ALA A 595 1.73 11.08 -5.72
N GLU A 596 1.73 11.53 -6.98
CA GLU A 596 0.83 12.57 -7.48
C GLU A 596 -0.62 12.07 -7.64
N SER A 597 -0.82 10.81 -7.98
CA SER A 597 -2.17 10.23 -8.17
C SER A 597 -2.77 9.61 -6.90
N MET A 598 -1.99 9.41 -5.85
CA MET A 598 -2.38 8.66 -4.64
C MET A 598 -3.69 9.17 -4.02
N MET A 599 -3.79 10.48 -3.81
CA MET A 599 -4.96 11.12 -3.20
C MET A 599 -6.17 11.05 -4.16
N ASP A 600 -6.00 11.51 -5.40
CA ASP A 600 -7.07 11.56 -6.40
C ASP A 600 -7.64 10.16 -6.71
N LEU A 601 -6.79 9.14 -6.76
CA LEU A 601 -7.23 7.76 -6.92
C LEU A 601 -8.00 7.27 -5.70
N ASN A 602 -7.50 7.54 -4.49
CA ASN A 602 -8.20 7.19 -3.26
C ASN A 602 -9.60 7.81 -3.20
N ASP A 603 -9.73 9.10 -3.55
CA ASP A 603 -11.00 9.83 -3.54
C ASP A 603 -11.97 9.30 -4.59
N ARG A 604 -11.49 8.99 -5.81
CA ARG A 604 -12.31 8.35 -6.85
C ARG A 604 -12.82 6.97 -6.41
N LEU A 605 -11.97 6.16 -5.78
CA LEU A 605 -12.35 4.85 -5.27
C LEU A 605 -13.36 4.96 -4.11
N LYS A 606 -13.21 5.94 -3.22
CA LYS A 606 -14.19 6.25 -2.17
C LYS A 606 -15.55 6.63 -2.77
N ALA A 607 -15.57 7.51 -3.77
CA ALA A 607 -16.79 7.94 -4.44
C ALA A 607 -17.49 6.76 -5.13
N SER A 608 -16.71 5.87 -5.76
CA SER A 608 -17.23 4.65 -6.41
C SER A 608 -17.82 3.63 -5.43
N ALA A 609 -17.35 3.57 -4.18
CA ALA A 609 -17.88 2.66 -3.17
C ALA A 609 -19.14 3.19 -2.47
N ALA A 610 -19.41 4.50 -2.58
CA ALA A 610 -20.56 5.16 -1.95
C ALA A 610 -21.81 5.27 -2.84
N GLY A 611 -21.66 5.02 -4.15
CA GLY A 611 -22.75 4.97 -5.13
C GLY A 611 -23.16 3.54 -5.44
#